data_AF-A0A518CID1-F1
#
_entry.id   AF-A0A518CID1-F1
#
_cell.length_a   1.000
_cell.length_b   1.000
_cell.length_c   1.000
_cell.angle_alpha   90.00
_cell.angle_beta   90.00
_cell.angle_gamma   90.00
#
_symmetry.space_group_name_H-M   'P 1'
#
loop_
_entity.id
_entity.type
_entity.pdbx_description
1 polymer ?
#
loop_
_entity_poly.entity_id
_entity_poly.type
_entity_poly.pdbx_seq_one_letter_code
_entity_poly.pdbx_strand_id
1 'polypeptide(L)'
;MSDKFVQQFLGATNTKEALEWLQTSPGPGQRFLGEGLSQEQSIEFVQQFYDAGAQEVLAVEIDDYEGGFENTGKLVIELPEESDSRAVLLDMIGKIAVEKGFEPDQDSGQQYVFLMLD
;
A
#
# COMPACT_ATOMS: atom_id res chain seq x y z
N MET A 1 6.65 0.02 13.04
CA MET A 1 6.24 -1.41 13.01
C MET A 1 7.48 -2.27 12.67
N SER A 2 7.48 -3.61 12.83
CA SER A 2 8.69 -4.43 12.51
C SER A 2 8.49 -5.25 11.24
N ASP A 3 9.53 -5.45 10.43
CA ASP A 3 9.48 -6.28 9.21
C ASP A 3 8.92 -7.69 9.46
N LYS A 4 9.13 -8.25 10.66
CA LYS A 4 8.56 -9.54 11.08
C LYS A 4 7.03 -9.57 11.02
N PHE A 5 6.37 -8.44 11.26
CA PHE A 5 4.93 -8.31 11.11
C PHE A 5 4.54 -8.39 9.63
N VAL A 6 5.30 -7.76 8.73
CA VAL A 6 5.02 -7.77 7.29
C VAL A 6 5.17 -9.17 6.68
N GLN A 7 6.08 -9.99 7.20
CA GLN A 7 6.31 -11.36 6.72
C GLN A 7 5.05 -12.24 6.69
N GLN A 8 4.04 -11.96 7.52
CA GLN A 8 2.79 -12.72 7.51
C GLN A 8 1.98 -12.50 6.22
N PHE A 9 2.17 -11.36 5.54
CA PHE A 9 1.42 -11.00 4.34
C PHE A 9 2.14 -11.44 3.05
N LEU A 10 3.47 -11.51 3.05
CA LEU A 10 4.25 -11.82 1.84
C LEU A 10 3.95 -13.21 1.25
N GLY A 11 3.45 -14.14 2.05
CA GLY A 11 3.04 -15.47 1.61
C GLY A 11 1.52 -15.68 1.54
N ALA A 12 0.72 -14.66 1.84
CA ALA A 12 -0.73 -14.79 1.93
C ALA A 12 -1.37 -14.79 0.54
N THR A 13 -2.44 -15.56 0.36
CA THR A 13 -3.13 -15.70 -0.94
C THR A 13 -3.92 -14.44 -1.33
N ASN A 14 -4.27 -13.62 -0.35
CA ASN A 14 -4.95 -12.32 -0.50
C ASN A 14 -3.97 -11.14 -0.45
N THR A 15 -2.75 -11.37 -0.93
CA THR A 15 -1.73 -10.34 -1.18
C THR A 15 -1.43 -10.30 -2.67
N LYS A 16 -1.34 -9.09 -3.23
CA LYS A 16 -1.01 -8.84 -4.64
C LYS A 16 -0.13 -7.61 -4.77
N GLU A 17 0.67 -7.54 -5.82
CA GLU A 17 1.26 -6.26 -6.24
C GLU A 17 0.12 -5.29 -6.58
N ALA A 18 0.13 -4.12 -5.97
CA ALA A 18 -1.00 -3.23 -5.91
C ALA A 18 -1.38 -2.65 -7.27
N LEU A 19 -0.42 -2.24 -8.11
CA LEU A 19 -0.72 -1.70 -9.44
C LEU A 19 -1.27 -2.79 -10.37
N GLU A 20 -0.62 -3.95 -10.43
CA GLU A 20 -1.08 -5.09 -11.22
C GLU A 20 -2.49 -5.49 -10.81
N TRP A 21 -2.74 -5.60 -9.51
CA TRP A 21 -4.06 -5.93 -8.98
C TRP A 21 -5.13 -4.93 -9.41
N LEU A 22 -4.88 -3.63 -9.19
CA LEU A 22 -5.81 -2.57 -9.56
C LEU A 22 -6.04 -2.49 -11.07
N GLN A 23 -5.01 -2.71 -11.89
CA GLN A 23 -5.10 -2.61 -13.35
C GLN A 23 -5.72 -3.83 -14.02
N THR A 24 -5.59 -5.02 -13.42
CA THR A 24 -6.14 -6.28 -13.93
C THR A 24 -7.55 -6.58 -13.44
N SER A 25 -8.28 -5.56 -13.00
CA SER A 25 -9.65 -5.68 -12.50
C SER A 25 -10.58 -6.37 -13.51
N PRO A 26 -11.42 -7.34 -13.08
CA PRO A 26 -12.34 -8.05 -13.97
C PRO A 26 -13.43 -7.16 -14.58
N GLY A 27 -13.64 -5.97 -14.01
CA GLY A 27 -14.57 -4.97 -14.50
C GLY A 27 -14.22 -3.56 -14.01
N PRO A 28 -14.74 -2.51 -14.65
CA PRO A 28 -14.46 -1.13 -14.27
C PRO A 28 -14.96 -0.82 -12.86
N GLY A 29 -14.09 -0.27 -12.02
CA GLY A 29 -14.38 0.14 -10.65
C GLY A 29 -14.48 -1.00 -9.64
N GLN A 30 -14.16 -2.25 -10.01
CA GLN A 30 -14.32 -3.39 -9.11
C GLN A 30 -13.20 -3.53 -8.08
N ARG A 31 -12.03 -2.93 -8.31
CA ARG A 31 -10.90 -2.95 -7.38
C ARG A 31 -10.49 -1.55 -6.98
N PHE A 32 -10.39 -1.29 -5.69
CA PHE A 32 -10.07 0.04 -5.16
C PHE A 32 -9.46 -0.06 -3.76
N LEU A 33 -8.82 1.02 -3.31
CA LEU A 33 -8.14 1.08 -2.03
C LEU A 33 -8.96 1.86 -1.00
N GLY A 34 -9.16 1.22 0.14
CA GLY A 34 -9.87 1.73 1.32
C GLY A 34 -11.21 2.39 1.00
N GLU A 35 -11.64 3.26 1.90
CA GLU A 35 -12.84 4.07 1.71
C GLU A 35 -12.56 5.36 0.91
N GLY A 36 -13.33 5.58 -0.16
CA GLY A 36 -13.44 6.88 -0.82
C GLY A 36 -12.54 7.12 -2.04
N LEU A 37 -11.74 6.13 -2.45
CA LEU A 37 -11.01 6.18 -3.72
C LEU A 37 -11.74 5.38 -4.81
N SER A 38 -11.84 5.95 -6.00
CA SER A 38 -12.14 5.17 -7.21
C SER A 38 -10.95 4.27 -7.58
N GLN A 39 -11.16 3.32 -8.49
CA GLN A 39 -10.06 2.51 -9.04
C GLN A 39 -8.96 3.38 -9.66
N GLU A 40 -9.33 4.41 -10.44
CA GLU A 40 -8.37 5.33 -11.07
C GLU A 40 -7.57 6.10 -10.02
N GLN A 41 -8.25 6.64 -8.99
CA GLN A 41 -7.59 7.33 -7.90
C GLN A 41 -6.70 6.40 -7.07
N SER A 42 -7.08 5.13 -6.91
CA SER A 42 -6.27 4.12 -6.25
C SER A 42 -4.98 3.84 -7.02
N ILE A 43 -5.06 3.76 -8.36
CA ILE A 43 -3.89 3.58 -9.23
C ILE A 43 -2.96 4.79 -9.12
N GLU A 44 -3.50 6.00 -9.24
CA GLU A 44 -2.73 7.25 -9.08
C GLU A 44 -2.09 7.37 -7.69
N PHE A 45 -2.81 6.92 -6.66
CA PHE A 45 -2.30 6.88 -5.29
C PHE A 45 -1.13 5.92 -5.14
N VAL A 46 -1.23 4.69 -5.67
CA VAL A 46 -0.13 3.72 -5.61
C VAL A 46 1.07 4.18 -6.44
N GLN A 47 0.83 4.77 -7.61
CA GLN A 47 1.89 5.27 -8.48
C GLN A 47 2.78 6.31 -7.78
N GLN A 48 2.23 7.13 -6.87
CA GLN A 48 3.01 8.10 -6.10
C GLN A 48 4.09 7.45 -5.22
N PHE A 49 3.86 6.24 -4.69
CA PHE A 49 4.89 5.51 -3.93
C PHE A 49 6.03 5.06 -4.84
N TYR A 50 5.70 4.53 -6.02
CA TYR A 50 6.70 4.13 -7.01
C TYR A 50 7.50 5.34 -7.52
N ASP A 51 6.84 6.46 -7.80
CA ASP A 51 7.49 7.70 -8.23
C ASP A 51 8.39 8.28 -7.12
N ALA A 52 8.07 8.04 -5.85
CA ALA A 52 8.89 8.38 -4.69
C ALA A 52 10.03 7.38 -4.43
N GLY A 53 10.11 6.27 -5.17
CA GLY A 53 11.20 5.30 -5.12
C GLY A 53 10.88 4.01 -4.34
N ALA A 54 9.62 3.70 -4.06
CA ALA A 54 9.25 2.39 -3.53
C ALA A 54 9.72 1.27 -4.49
N GLN A 55 10.27 0.19 -3.94
CA GLN A 55 10.70 -0.95 -4.74
C GLN A 55 9.51 -1.83 -5.15
N GLU A 56 8.58 -2.02 -4.22
CA GLU A 56 7.36 -2.79 -4.40
C GLU A 56 6.26 -2.22 -3.50
N VAL A 57 5.02 -2.25 -3.98
CA VAL A 57 3.83 -1.92 -3.19
C VAL A 57 2.86 -3.09 -3.29
N LEU A 58 2.55 -3.68 -2.14
CA LEU A 58 1.64 -4.81 -2.04
C LEU A 58 0.32 -4.37 -1.41
N ALA A 59 -0.78 -4.67 -2.10
CA ALA A 59 -2.12 -4.71 -1.52
C ALA A 59 -2.24 -5.99 -0.70
N VAL A 60 -2.49 -5.85 0.60
CA VAL A 60 -2.53 -6.98 1.56
C VAL A 60 -3.90 -7.08 2.21
N GLU A 61 -4.25 -8.27 2.68
CA GLU A 61 -5.57 -8.51 3.29
C GLU A 61 -6.73 -8.05 2.39
N ILE A 62 -6.65 -8.38 1.09
CA ILE A 62 -7.71 -8.06 0.13
C ILE A 62 -8.99 -8.80 0.52
N ASP A 63 -10.08 -8.05 0.65
CA ASP A 63 -11.42 -8.54 0.92
C ASP A 63 -12.23 -8.64 -0.38
N ASP A 64 -12.92 -9.77 -0.55
CA ASP A 64 -13.84 -10.03 -1.66
C ASP A 64 -15.30 -9.71 -1.26
N TYR A 65 -16.04 -9.04 -2.15
CA TYR A 65 -17.45 -8.70 -1.98
C TYR A 65 -18.31 -9.29 -3.10
N GLU A 66 -19.64 -9.27 -2.89
CA GLU A 66 -20.59 -9.70 -3.91
C GLU A 66 -20.42 -8.94 -5.23
N GLY A 67 -20.55 -9.65 -6.35
CA GLY A 67 -20.41 -9.06 -7.68
C GLY A 67 -18.96 -8.90 -8.17
N GLY A 68 -17.98 -9.50 -7.46
CA GLY A 68 -16.58 -9.50 -7.87
C GLY A 68 -15.85 -8.19 -7.56
N PHE A 69 -16.37 -7.43 -6.61
CA PHE A 69 -15.67 -6.27 -6.06
C PHE A 69 -14.63 -6.74 -5.05
N GLU A 70 -13.47 -6.10 -5.03
CA GLU A 70 -12.39 -6.37 -4.09
C GLU A 70 -11.87 -5.04 -3.53
N ASN A 71 -11.52 -5.01 -2.25
CA ASN A 71 -10.98 -3.83 -1.59
C ASN A 71 -9.87 -4.21 -0.62
N THR A 72 -8.93 -3.30 -0.40
CA THR A 72 -8.16 -3.30 0.84
C THR A 72 -7.84 -1.88 1.28
N GLY A 73 -7.94 -1.62 2.58
CA GLY A 73 -7.40 -0.43 3.22
C GLY A 73 -5.93 -0.57 3.64
N LYS A 74 -5.22 -1.63 3.25
CA LYS A 74 -3.90 -1.96 3.80
C LYS A 74 -2.87 -2.19 2.70
N LEU A 75 -1.73 -1.52 2.86
CA LEU A 75 -0.58 -1.63 1.97
C LEU A 75 0.66 -2.05 2.74
N VAL A 76 1.51 -2.83 2.08
CA VAL A 76 2.91 -3.03 2.46
C VAL A 76 3.77 -2.37 1.39
N ILE A 77 4.67 -1.49 1.80
CA ILE A 77 5.54 -0.73 0.91
C ILE A 77 6.99 -1.12 1.21
N GLU A 78 7.69 -1.64 0.20
CA GLU A 78 9.12 -1.91 0.28
C GLU A 78 9.92 -0.63 0.03
N LEU A 79 10.77 -0.29 1.01
CA LEU A 79 11.58 0.92 0.98
C LEU A 79 12.82 0.73 0.10
N PRO A 80 13.29 1.78 -0.59
CA PRO A 80 14.57 1.73 -1.29
C PRO A 80 15.76 1.69 -0.32
N GLU A 81 16.88 1.17 -0.81
CA GLU A 81 18.18 1.27 -0.12
C GLU A 81 18.78 2.68 -0.18
N GLU A 82 18.40 3.46 -1.20
CA GLU A 82 18.88 4.83 -1.42
C GLU A 82 18.26 5.78 -0.38
N SER A 83 19.11 6.53 0.34
CA SER A 83 18.73 7.29 1.53
C SER A 83 17.78 8.46 1.24
N ASP A 84 17.94 9.15 0.11
CA ASP A 84 17.13 10.33 -0.21
C ASP A 84 15.71 9.91 -0.60
N SER A 85 15.55 8.94 -1.50
CA SER A 85 14.26 8.34 -1.85
C SER A 85 13.57 7.71 -0.64
N ARG A 86 14.34 7.02 0.23
CA ARG A 86 13.80 6.44 1.47
C ARG A 86 13.21 7.50 2.39
N ALA A 87 13.90 8.62 2.59
CA ALA A 87 13.43 9.71 3.43
C ALA A 87 12.16 10.38 2.86
N VAL A 88 12.11 10.59 1.54
CA VAL A 88 10.93 11.14 0.85
C VAL A 88 9.73 10.21 1.01
N LEU A 89 9.92 8.91 0.77
CA LEU A 89 8.88 7.90 0.87
C LEU A 89 8.33 7.80 2.30
N LEU A 90 9.20 7.80 3.31
CA LEU A 90 8.80 7.78 4.72
C LEU A 90 8.06 9.04 5.16
N ASP A 91 8.47 10.22 4.70
CA ASP A 91 7.74 11.48 4.97
C ASP A 91 6.33 11.46 4.34
N MET A 92 6.22 10.95 3.12
CA MET A 92 4.93 10.80 2.44
C MET A 92 4.00 9.83 3.19
N ILE A 93 4.49 8.64 3.53
CA ILE A 93 3.72 7.65 4.30
C ILE A 93 3.34 8.22 5.68
N GLY A 94 4.27 8.92 6.33
CA GLY A 94 4.04 9.54 7.63
C GLY A 94 2.93 10.59 7.61
N LYS A 95 2.84 11.41 6.56
CA LYS A 95 1.73 12.36 6.37
C LYS A 95 0.39 11.65 6.23
N ILE A 96 0.33 10.60 5.43
CA ILE A 96 -0.90 9.80 5.24
C ILE A 96 -1.31 9.16 6.58
N ALA A 97 -0.37 8.58 7.31
CA ALA A 97 -0.62 7.98 8.62
C ALA A 97 -1.24 9.00 9.59
N VAL A 98 -0.67 10.21 9.67
CA VAL A 98 -1.19 11.30 10.52
C VAL A 98 -2.59 11.73 10.10
N GLU A 99 -2.85 11.87 8.79
CA GLU A 99 -4.20 12.20 8.27
C GLU A 99 -5.24 11.15 8.66
N LYS A 100 -4.83 9.89 8.78
CA LYS A 100 -5.67 8.76 9.22
C LYS A 100 -5.68 8.55 10.74
N GLY A 101 -4.99 9.40 11.51
CA GLY A 101 -4.97 9.33 12.97
C GLY A 101 -3.99 8.31 13.55
N PHE A 102 -3.04 7.83 12.75
CA PHE A 102 -1.96 6.93 13.17
C PHE A 102 -0.65 7.67 13.42
N GLU A 103 0.26 7.02 14.14
CA GLU A 103 1.62 7.53 14.34
C GLU A 103 2.50 7.17 13.13
N PRO A 104 3.33 8.11 12.63
CA PRO A 104 4.26 7.83 11.54
C PRO A 104 5.39 6.91 12.01
N ASP A 105 5.77 5.96 11.16
CA ASP A 105 6.93 5.10 11.43
C ASP A 105 8.23 5.91 11.31
N GLN A 106 9.13 5.72 12.28
CA GLN A 106 10.48 6.28 12.21
C GLN A 106 11.38 5.42 11.31
N ASP A 107 12.38 6.04 10.69
CA ASP A 107 13.43 5.27 10.03
C ASP A 107 14.32 4.57 11.05
N SER A 108 14.25 3.25 11.06
CA SER A 108 15.02 2.35 11.92
C SER A 108 15.85 1.34 11.11
N GLY A 109 15.97 1.55 9.79
CA GLY A 109 16.58 0.59 8.87
C GLY A 109 15.65 -0.54 8.44
N GLN A 110 14.33 -0.42 8.65
CA GLN A 110 13.34 -1.39 8.20
C GLN A 110 13.33 -1.53 6.67
N GLN A 111 12.99 -2.71 6.18
CA GLN A 111 12.81 -2.95 4.75
C GLN A 111 11.40 -2.58 4.29
N TYR A 112 10.40 -2.74 5.16
CA TYR A 112 9.01 -2.54 4.80
C TYR A 112 8.32 -1.53 5.73
N VAL A 113 7.31 -0.85 5.20
CA VAL A 113 6.35 -0.07 5.97
C VAL A 113 4.95 -0.59 5.71
N PHE A 114 4.17 -0.73 6.77
CA PHE A 114 2.76 -1.09 6.68
C PHE A 114 1.93 0.18 6.82
N LEU A 115 1.04 0.42 5.86
CA LEU A 115 0.18 1.59 5.79
C LEU A 115 -1.28 1.18 5.83
N MET A 116 -2.06 1.80 6.73
CA MET A 116 -3.51 1.66 6.81
C MET A 116 -4.20 2.92 6.27
N LEU A 117 -5.30 2.72 5.55
CA LEU A 117 -6.06 3.76 4.85
C LEU A 117 -7.45 3.99 5.47
N ASP A 118 -7.92 3.10 6.35
CA ASP A 118 -9.18 3.19 7.09
C ASP A 118 -9.12 2.44 8.44
#